data_AF-A0A9D7TUF4-F1
#
_entry.id   AF-A0A9D7TUF4-F1
#
_cell.length_a   1.000
_cell.length_b   1.000
_cell.length_c   1.000
_cell.angle_alpha   90.00
_cell.angle_beta   90.00
_cell.angle_gamma   90.00
#
_symmetry.space_group_name_H-M   'P 1'
#
loop_
_entity.id
_entity.type
_entity.pdbx_description
1 polymer ?
#
loop_
_entity_poly.entity_id
_entity_poly.type
_entity_poly.pdbx_seq_one_letter_code
_entity_poly.pdbx_strand_id
1 'polypeptide(L)'
;MKHNITEMLDRYWEGETTIDEENMLKTYFMSDNIEAEHEAYTDLFGWMVDKSLIKSSSSYEIDDLLDRYWEGETSLKEEEILKAYFKSGNISDSHMPFAELFGYFESATNIKYDAEAPSIPINTSIVRKLTIRKFIVGLAAVLVMVFGAMSVIQLLQENEKVSKTAMVNEIDDPEEALRVTKEALAMVSSKFRASQQSVRQNLGALEKAAIFK
;
A
#
# COMPACT_ATOMS: atom_id res chain seq x y z
N MET A 1 -11.11 60.02 34.23
CA MET A 1 -11.26 59.03 33.14
C MET A 1 -11.88 59.63 31.89
N LYS A 2 -12.85 60.55 32.00
CA LYS A 2 -13.48 61.25 30.86
C LYS A 2 -12.52 62.01 29.94
N HIS A 3 -11.60 62.78 30.54
CA HIS A 3 -10.62 63.59 29.81
C HIS A 3 -9.63 62.79 28.95
N ASN A 4 -9.52 61.47 29.17
CA ASN A 4 -8.57 60.64 28.42
C ASN A 4 -9.14 60.24 27.04
N ILE A 5 -10.46 60.02 26.91
CA ILE A 5 -11.05 59.56 25.65
C ILE A 5 -11.16 60.71 24.64
N THR A 6 -11.52 61.91 25.08
CA THR A 6 -11.62 63.08 24.21
C THR A 6 -10.24 63.48 23.65
N GLU A 7 -9.20 63.52 24.49
CA GLU A 7 -7.82 63.80 24.06
C GLU A 7 -7.31 62.72 23.08
N MET A 8 -7.70 61.47 23.30
CA MET A 8 -7.34 60.34 22.43
C MET A 8 -8.09 60.38 21.08
N LEU A 9 -9.33 60.88 21.05
CA LEU A 9 -10.06 61.15 19.82
C LEU A 9 -9.42 62.28 19.01
N ASP A 10 -9.00 63.36 19.65
CA ASP A 10 -8.31 64.46 18.96
C ASP A 10 -7.00 63.98 18.32
N ARG A 11 -6.18 63.24 19.08
CA ARG A 11 -4.94 62.63 18.56
C ARG A 11 -5.19 61.59 17.48
N TYR A 12 -6.32 60.87 17.53
CA TYR A 12 -6.71 59.92 16.48
C TYR A 12 -6.95 60.64 15.15
N TRP A 13 -7.61 61.80 15.19
CA TRP A 13 -7.82 62.63 14.01
C TRP A 13 -6.54 63.26 13.47
N GLU A 14 -5.57 63.51 14.34
CA GLU A 14 -4.22 63.97 13.97
C GLU A 14 -3.31 62.82 13.48
N GLY A 15 -3.73 61.56 13.66
CA GLY A 15 -2.97 60.38 13.26
C GLY A 15 -1.79 60.06 14.18
N GLU A 16 -1.80 60.56 15.41
CA GLU A 16 -0.73 60.38 16.41
C GLU A 16 -1.06 59.32 17.47
N THR A 17 -2.11 58.52 17.26
CA THR A 17 -2.49 57.42 18.17
C THR A 17 -1.62 56.18 18.00
N THR A 18 -1.38 55.51 19.12
CA THR A 18 -0.78 54.18 19.14
C THR A 18 -1.85 53.09 18.97
N ILE A 19 -1.42 51.90 18.55
CA ILE A 19 -2.31 50.74 18.36
C ILE A 19 -3.08 50.39 19.66
N ASP A 20 -2.44 50.56 20.81
CA ASP A 20 -3.06 50.31 22.11
C ASP A 20 -4.15 51.34 22.43
N GLU A 21 -3.94 52.62 22.10
CA GLU A 21 -4.92 53.69 22.26
C GLU A 21 -6.13 53.49 21.33
N GLU A 22 -5.90 53.06 20.09
CA GLU A 22 -6.99 52.72 19.15
C GLU A 22 -7.82 51.53 19.65
N ASN A 23 -7.18 50.53 20.26
CA ASN A 23 -7.89 49.41 20.89
C ASN A 23 -8.73 49.84 22.10
N MET A 24 -8.27 50.84 22.86
CA MET A 24 -9.04 51.43 23.95
C MET A 24 -10.26 52.19 23.42
N LEU A 25 -10.09 53.00 22.38
CA LEU A 25 -11.20 53.68 21.69
C LEU A 25 -12.23 52.67 21.17
N LYS A 26 -11.75 51.61 20.51
CA LYS A 26 -12.61 50.52 20.03
C LYS A 26 -13.42 49.88 21.16
N THR A 27 -12.77 49.55 22.28
CA THR A 27 -13.44 48.93 23.44
C THR A 27 -14.47 49.88 24.07
N TYR A 28 -14.17 51.17 24.12
CA TYR A 28 -15.07 52.19 24.64
C TYR A 28 -16.34 52.34 23.77
N PHE A 29 -16.19 52.47 22.45
CA PHE A 29 -17.33 52.57 21.52
C PHE A 29 -18.12 51.27 21.33
N MET A 30 -17.53 50.12 21.72
CA MET A 30 -18.24 48.83 21.81
C MET A 30 -19.05 48.68 23.11
N SER A 31 -18.81 49.52 24.11
CA SER A 31 -19.55 49.47 25.39
C SER A 31 -20.86 50.23 25.29
N ASP A 32 -21.93 49.73 25.94
CA ASP A 32 -23.27 50.37 25.95
C ASP A 32 -23.33 51.70 26.73
N ASN A 33 -22.21 52.22 27.22
CA ASN A 33 -22.15 53.40 28.07
C ASN A 33 -21.26 54.50 27.46
N ILE A 34 -21.79 55.14 26.42
CA ILE A 34 -21.10 56.18 25.66
C ILE A 34 -21.60 57.54 26.15
N GLU A 35 -20.67 58.43 26.50
CA GLU A 35 -20.99 59.81 26.89
C GLU A 35 -21.64 60.59 25.74
N ALA A 36 -22.59 61.48 26.05
CA ALA A 36 -23.39 62.22 25.06
C ALA A 36 -22.54 63.04 24.07
N GLU A 37 -21.36 63.50 24.47
CA GLU A 37 -20.42 64.23 23.61
C GLU A 37 -19.77 63.32 22.55
N HIS A 38 -19.70 62.01 22.82
CA HIS A 38 -19.10 61.02 21.93
C HIS A 38 -20.12 60.28 21.06
N GLU A 39 -21.42 60.55 21.24
CA GLU A 39 -22.52 59.93 20.50
C GLU A 39 -22.38 60.17 18.97
N ALA A 40 -21.90 61.34 18.57
CA ALA A 40 -21.68 61.69 17.16
C ALA A 40 -20.61 60.81 16.47
N TYR A 41 -19.67 60.25 17.23
CA TYR A 41 -18.59 59.40 16.70
C TYR A 41 -18.96 57.91 16.69
N THR A 42 -20.11 57.53 17.27
CA THR A 42 -20.55 56.12 17.31
C THR A 42 -20.72 55.52 15.93
N ASP A 43 -21.28 56.27 14.98
CA ASP A 43 -21.42 55.84 13.57
C ASP A 43 -20.06 55.62 12.90
N LEU A 44 -19.10 56.52 13.18
CA LEU A 44 -17.74 56.43 12.66
C LEU A 44 -16.95 55.25 13.24
N PHE A 45 -17.19 54.85 14.48
CA PHE A 45 -16.55 53.66 15.06
C PHE A 45 -17.41 52.39 14.88
N GLY A 46 -18.66 52.53 14.42
CA GLY A 46 -19.58 51.44 14.14
C GLY A 46 -19.12 50.52 13.00
N TRP A 47 -18.54 51.07 11.93
CA TRP A 47 -17.95 50.24 10.86
C TRP A 47 -16.75 49.40 11.37
N MET A 48 -16.09 49.82 12.45
CA MET A 48 -14.96 49.08 13.02
C MET A 48 -15.43 47.79 13.70
N VAL A 49 -16.68 47.76 14.19
CA VAL A 49 -17.35 46.54 14.67
C VAL A 49 -17.72 45.64 13.50
N ASP A 50 -18.26 46.20 12.41
CA ASP A 50 -18.61 45.46 11.19
C ASP A 50 -17.38 44.81 10.53
N LYS A 51 -16.24 45.53 10.49
CA LYS A 51 -14.97 44.98 9.98
C LYS A 51 -14.43 43.81 10.82
N SER A 52 -14.77 43.73 12.11
CA SER A 52 -14.39 42.58 12.94
C SER A 52 -15.18 41.31 12.59
N LEU A 53 -16.35 41.45 11.96
CA LEU A 53 -17.11 40.34 11.38
C LEU A 53 -16.53 39.91 10.02
N ILE A 54 -15.77 40.78 9.35
CA ILE A 54 -14.95 40.42 8.20
C ILE A 54 -13.65 39.79 8.71
N LYS A 55 -13.75 38.52 9.14
CA LYS A 55 -12.57 37.71 9.41
C LYS A 55 -11.78 37.55 8.11
N SER A 56 -10.49 37.88 8.15
CA SER A 56 -9.64 37.91 6.96
C SER A 56 -9.68 36.56 6.24
N SER A 57 -9.99 36.59 4.94
CA SER A 57 -10.21 35.37 4.14
C SER A 57 -8.98 34.46 4.10
N SER A 58 -7.79 34.99 4.39
CA SER A 58 -6.53 34.25 4.26
C SER A 58 -6.31 33.14 5.29
N SER A 59 -6.97 33.17 6.46
CA SER A 59 -6.79 32.10 7.47
C SER A 59 -7.69 30.90 7.18
N TYR A 60 -8.98 31.14 6.93
CA TYR A 60 -9.96 30.10 6.67
C TYR A 60 -9.72 29.31 5.39
N GLU A 61 -9.20 29.96 4.36
CA GLU A 61 -8.93 29.29 3.08
C GLU A 61 -7.81 28.25 3.22
N ILE A 62 -6.82 28.47 4.10
CA ILE A 62 -5.74 27.51 4.32
C ILE A 62 -6.17 26.39 5.26
N ASP A 63 -6.95 26.69 6.30
CA ASP A 63 -7.48 25.68 7.22
C ASP A 63 -8.34 24.64 6.46
N ASP A 64 -9.30 25.10 5.65
CA ASP A 64 -10.15 24.23 4.82
C ASP A 64 -9.33 23.41 3.80
N LEU A 65 -8.32 24.04 3.21
CA LEU A 65 -7.42 23.37 2.26
C LEU A 65 -6.60 22.27 2.93
N LEU A 66 -6.21 22.49 4.19
CA LEU A 66 -5.47 21.52 4.99
C LEU A 66 -6.37 20.33 5.36
N ASP A 67 -7.61 20.59 5.78
CA ASP A 67 -8.58 19.53 6.08
C ASP A 67 -8.87 18.65 4.85
N ARG A 68 -9.11 19.26 3.69
CA ARG A 68 -9.28 18.51 2.43
C ARG A 68 -8.00 17.78 1.99
N TYR A 69 -6.82 18.33 2.29
CA TYR A 69 -5.55 17.66 2.03
C TYR A 69 -5.42 16.39 2.87
N TRP A 70 -5.83 16.44 4.15
CA TRP A 70 -5.85 15.27 5.03
C TRP A 70 -6.87 14.21 4.58
N GLU A 71 -8.00 14.63 4.02
CA GLU A 71 -8.99 13.74 3.41
C GLU A 71 -8.57 13.20 2.02
N GLY A 72 -7.53 13.78 1.42
CA GLY A 72 -7.02 13.40 0.10
C GLY A 72 -7.87 13.89 -1.07
N GLU A 73 -8.67 14.95 -0.85
CA GLU A 73 -9.59 15.51 -1.85
C GLU A 73 -9.01 16.75 -2.58
N THR A 74 -7.73 17.08 -2.36
CA THR A 74 -7.08 18.23 -2.99
C THR A 74 -6.62 17.99 -4.42
N SER A 75 -6.63 19.06 -5.22
CA SER A 75 -6.04 19.10 -6.56
C SER A 75 -4.57 19.56 -6.54
N LEU A 76 -3.82 19.28 -7.61
CA LEU A 76 -2.40 19.67 -7.73
C LEU A 76 -2.16 21.18 -7.57
N LYS A 77 -3.12 22.02 -8.00
CA LYS A 77 -3.02 23.48 -7.88
C LYS A 77 -3.16 23.94 -6.43
N GLU A 78 -4.04 23.29 -5.70
CA GLU A 78 -4.29 23.55 -4.27
C GLU A 78 -3.09 23.15 -3.41
N GLU A 79 -2.48 22.01 -3.72
CA GLU A 79 -1.23 21.58 -3.06
C GLU A 79 -0.05 22.53 -3.34
N GLU A 80 0.00 23.14 -4.52
CA GLU A 80 1.01 24.16 -4.86
C GLU A 80 0.84 25.42 -3.99
N ILE A 81 -0.42 25.83 -3.74
CA ILE A 81 -0.75 26.95 -2.85
C ILE A 81 -0.35 26.63 -1.41
N LEU A 82 -0.66 25.43 -0.90
CA LEU A 82 -0.20 24.96 0.41
C LEU A 82 1.32 25.02 0.54
N LYS A 83 2.05 24.49 -0.46
CA LYS A 83 3.52 24.54 -0.49
C LYS A 83 4.04 25.98 -0.48
N ALA A 84 3.44 26.87 -1.28
CA ALA A 84 3.83 28.28 -1.31
C ALA A 84 3.55 28.99 0.02
N TYR A 85 2.43 28.68 0.68
CA TYR A 85 2.08 29.21 2.00
C TYR A 85 3.12 28.83 3.05
N PHE A 86 3.43 27.54 3.21
CA PHE A 86 4.44 27.07 4.17
C PHE A 86 5.87 27.53 3.81
N LYS A 87 6.14 27.82 2.53
CA LYS A 87 7.41 28.41 2.09
C LYS A 87 7.54 29.90 2.42
N SER A 88 6.43 30.64 2.46
CA SER A 88 6.46 32.09 2.66
C SER A 88 6.98 32.52 4.05
N GLY A 89 7.03 31.59 5.02
CA GLY A 89 7.55 31.83 6.38
C GLY A 89 6.59 32.62 7.28
N ASN A 90 5.50 33.15 6.75
CA ASN A 90 4.43 33.81 7.51
C ASN A 90 3.33 32.80 7.84
N ILE A 91 3.67 31.82 8.69
CA ILE A 91 2.80 30.71 9.05
C ILE A 91 2.08 31.05 10.36
N SER A 92 0.77 30.76 10.43
CA SER A 92 -0.02 30.89 11.66
C SER A 92 0.51 29.95 12.76
N ASP A 93 0.42 30.35 14.03
CA ASP A 93 0.91 29.54 15.17
C ASP A 93 0.34 28.11 15.16
N SER A 94 -0.92 27.94 14.75
CA SER A 94 -1.58 26.64 14.62
C SER A 94 -0.99 25.75 13.51
N HIS A 95 -0.35 26.36 12.51
CA HIS A 95 0.19 25.69 11.32
C HIS A 95 1.69 25.41 11.42
N MET A 96 2.38 26.05 12.37
CA MET A 96 3.81 25.85 12.61
C MET A 96 4.22 24.35 12.73
N PRO A 97 3.44 23.46 13.37
CA PRO A 97 3.76 22.03 13.43
C PRO A 97 3.77 21.32 12.08
N PHE A 98 3.00 21.81 11.10
CA PHE A 98 2.87 21.18 9.78
C PHE A 98 3.92 21.68 8.78
N ALA A 99 4.71 22.70 9.13
CA ALA A 99 5.71 23.29 8.25
C ALA A 99 6.75 22.30 7.74
N GLU A 100 7.16 21.33 8.58
CA GLU A 100 8.13 20.30 8.21
C GLU A 100 7.65 19.40 7.06
N LEU A 101 6.34 19.12 7.01
CA LEU A 101 5.75 18.26 5.99
C LEU A 101 5.88 18.87 4.59
N PHE A 102 5.68 20.19 4.49
CA PHE A 102 5.73 20.92 3.23
C PHE A 102 7.15 21.42 2.89
N GLY A 103 8.07 21.49 3.87
CA GLY A 103 9.44 21.98 3.68
C GLY A 103 10.46 20.92 3.24
N TYR A 104 10.25 19.63 3.56
CA TYR A 104 11.27 18.59 3.33
C TYR A 104 11.60 18.37 1.85
N PHE A 105 10.61 18.45 0.96
CA PHE A 105 10.76 18.09 -0.45
C PHE A 105 11.75 18.98 -1.23
N GLU A 106 11.90 20.26 -0.88
CA GLU A 106 12.91 21.13 -1.53
C GLU A 106 14.34 20.72 -1.18
N SER A 107 14.57 20.32 0.08
CA SER A 107 15.88 19.83 0.53
C SER A 107 16.25 18.51 -0.17
N ALA A 108 15.27 17.63 -0.38
CA ALA A 108 15.44 16.37 -1.10
C ALA A 108 15.68 16.57 -2.60
N THR A 109 15.18 17.67 -3.19
CA THR A 109 15.37 17.98 -4.62
C THR A 109 16.83 18.34 -4.94
N ASN A 110 17.57 18.86 -3.96
CA ASN A 110 19.01 19.13 -4.12
C ASN A 110 19.90 17.90 -3.90
N ILE A 111 19.33 16.75 -3.54
CA ILE A 111 20.05 15.48 -3.51
C ILE A 111 20.24 15.04 -4.96
N LYS A 112 21.30 15.56 -5.59
CA LYS A 112 21.80 15.01 -6.84
C LYS A 112 22.32 13.62 -6.54
N TYR A 113 21.84 12.62 -7.26
CA TYR A 113 22.45 11.30 -7.25
C TYR A 113 23.91 11.46 -7.69
N ASP A 114 24.83 11.30 -6.74
CA ASP A 114 26.24 11.31 -7.04
C ASP A 114 26.54 10.07 -7.89
N ALA A 115 26.86 10.29 -9.17
CA ALA A 115 27.17 9.23 -10.10
C ALA A 115 28.45 8.46 -9.69
N GLU A 116 29.19 8.94 -8.70
CA GLU A 116 30.35 8.30 -8.09
C GLU A 116 30.01 7.41 -6.87
N ALA A 117 28.73 7.18 -6.57
CA ALA A 117 28.36 6.12 -5.64
C ALA A 117 28.95 4.78 -6.14
N PRO A 118 29.63 3.99 -5.29
CA PRO A 118 30.18 2.70 -5.70
C PRO A 118 29.02 1.90 -6.27
N SER A 119 29.11 1.58 -7.56
CA SER A 119 28.10 0.82 -8.27
C SER A 119 27.89 -0.48 -7.49
N ILE A 120 26.79 -0.55 -6.75
CA ILE A 120 26.29 -1.83 -6.26
C ILE A 120 26.14 -2.63 -7.54
N PRO A 121 26.84 -3.77 -7.71
CA PRO A 121 26.67 -4.57 -8.90
C PRO A 121 25.20 -5.01 -8.89
N ILE A 122 24.37 -4.29 -9.65
CA ILE A 122 23.01 -4.70 -9.92
C ILE A 122 23.21 -5.98 -10.70
N ASN A 123 23.14 -7.09 -9.97
CA ASN A 123 23.08 -8.42 -10.54
C ASN A 123 21.71 -8.50 -11.19
N THR A 124 21.59 -7.84 -12.35
CA THR A 124 20.42 -7.90 -13.20
C THR A 124 20.24 -9.38 -13.46
N SER A 125 19.23 -9.95 -12.80
CA SER A 125 18.96 -11.37 -12.90
C SER A 125 18.84 -11.67 -14.38
N ILE A 126 19.82 -12.41 -14.90
CA ILE A 126 19.93 -12.73 -16.31
C ILE A 126 18.66 -13.49 -16.65
N VAL A 127 17.67 -12.81 -17.24
CA VAL A 127 16.44 -13.45 -17.69
C VAL A 127 16.81 -14.35 -18.84
N ARG A 128 17.17 -15.60 -18.52
CA ARG A 128 17.36 -16.66 -19.51
C ARG A 128 16.03 -16.84 -20.21
N LYS A 129 15.93 -16.33 -21.42
CA LYS A 129 14.85 -16.69 -22.35
C LYS A 129 15.00 -18.18 -22.63
N LEU A 130 14.28 -19.02 -21.89
CA LEU A 130 14.19 -20.43 -22.19
C LEU A 130 13.59 -20.56 -23.60
N THR A 131 14.35 -21.14 -24.51
CA THR A 131 13.86 -21.40 -25.86
C THR A 131 12.98 -22.66 -25.82
N ILE A 132 11.70 -22.47 -25.48
CA ILE A 132 10.69 -23.55 -25.39
C ILE A 132 10.41 -24.15 -26.79
N ARG A 133 10.83 -23.47 -27.88
CA ARG A 133 10.65 -23.95 -29.26
C ARG A 133 11.15 -25.38 -29.47
N LYS A 134 12.28 -25.77 -28.85
CA LYS A 134 12.80 -27.14 -28.96
C LYS A 134 11.89 -28.18 -28.28
N PHE A 135 11.29 -27.83 -27.14
CA PHE A 135 10.34 -28.69 -26.44
C PHE A 135 9.00 -28.80 -27.18
N ILE A 136 8.50 -27.69 -27.75
CA ILE A 136 7.25 -27.69 -28.54
C ILE A 136 7.41 -28.54 -29.80
N VAL A 137 8.54 -28.42 -30.51
CA VAL A 137 8.83 -29.25 -31.70
C VAL A 137 8.96 -30.73 -31.32
N GLY A 138 9.62 -31.04 -30.20
CA GLY A 138 9.70 -32.42 -29.69
C GLY A 138 8.33 -33.02 -29.38
N LEU A 139 7.46 -32.26 -28.68
CA LEU A 139 6.10 -32.70 -28.36
C LEU A 139 5.25 -32.91 -29.62
N ALA A 140 5.33 -32.00 -30.59
CA ALA A 140 4.63 -32.13 -31.86
C ALA A 140 5.07 -33.38 -32.65
N ALA A 141 6.38 -33.68 -32.69
CA ALA A 141 6.89 -34.86 -33.37
C ALA A 141 6.38 -36.17 -32.74
N VAL A 142 6.30 -36.24 -31.40
CA VAL A 142 5.73 -37.40 -30.70
C VAL A 142 4.24 -37.56 -31.02
N LEU A 143 3.47 -36.47 -31.01
CA LEU A 143 2.05 -36.53 -31.35
C LEU A 143 1.81 -37.01 -32.78
N VAL A 144 2.60 -36.52 -33.75
CA VAL A 144 2.51 -36.97 -35.15
C VAL A 144 2.89 -38.45 -35.28
N MET A 145 3.92 -38.91 -34.58
CA MET A 145 4.32 -40.33 -34.60
C MET A 145 3.25 -41.23 -34.00
N VAL A 146 2.66 -40.86 -32.86
CA VAL A 146 1.56 -41.60 -32.23
C VAL A 146 0.33 -41.60 -33.12
N PHE A 147 -0.04 -40.46 -33.69
CA PHE A 147 -1.18 -40.37 -34.61
C PHE A 147 -0.95 -41.22 -35.85
N GLY A 148 0.24 -41.15 -36.46
CA GLY A 148 0.61 -41.99 -37.60
C GLY A 148 0.59 -43.49 -37.27
N ALA A 149 1.13 -43.89 -36.12
CA ALA A 149 1.09 -45.28 -35.66
C ALA A 149 -0.35 -45.74 -35.41
N MET A 150 -1.17 -44.91 -34.77
CA MET A 150 -2.60 -45.20 -34.54
C MET A 150 -3.38 -45.32 -35.85
N SER A 151 -3.14 -44.44 -36.83
CA SER A 151 -3.78 -44.53 -38.15
C SER A 151 -3.37 -45.80 -38.91
N VAL A 152 -2.09 -46.19 -38.83
CA VAL A 152 -1.61 -47.45 -39.44
C VAL A 152 -2.22 -48.66 -38.73
N ILE A 153 -2.27 -48.67 -37.40
CA ILE A 153 -2.91 -49.75 -36.63
C ILE A 153 -4.40 -49.84 -36.95
N GLN A 154 -5.12 -48.71 -37.07
CA GLN A 154 -6.54 -48.72 -37.46
C GLN A 154 -6.74 -49.30 -38.87
N LEU A 155 -5.88 -48.93 -39.83
CA LEU A 155 -5.90 -49.48 -41.20
C LEU A 155 -5.57 -50.98 -41.24
N LEU A 156 -4.66 -51.44 -40.37
CA LEU A 156 -4.31 -52.86 -40.26
C LEU A 156 -5.38 -53.67 -39.50
N GLN A 157 -6.02 -53.08 -38.48
CA GLN A 157 -7.08 -53.72 -37.68
C GLN A 157 -8.40 -53.86 -38.44
N GLU A 158 -8.66 -53.04 -39.46
CA GLU A 158 -9.81 -53.25 -40.36
C GLU A 158 -9.74 -54.60 -41.09
N ASN A 159 -8.54 -55.17 -41.24
CA ASN A 159 -8.32 -56.50 -41.83
C ASN A 159 -8.34 -57.66 -40.83
N GLU A 160 -8.41 -57.43 -39.51
CA GLU A 160 -8.27 -58.48 -38.48
C GLU A 160 -9.23 -58.32 -37.28
N LYS A 161 -10.55 -58.22 -37.51
CA LYS A 161 -11.52 -58.52 -36.46
C LYS A 161 -11.62 -60.04 -36.24
N VAL A 162 -10.59 -60.64 -35.65
CA VAL A 162 -10.68 -61.99 -35.06
C VAL A 162 -10.46 -61.90 -33.55
N SER A 163 -11.58 -62.08 -32.85
CA SER A 163 -11.79 -62.38 -31.42
C SER A 163 -10.55 -62.58 -30.53
N LYS A 164 -10.41 -61.73 -29.51
CA LYS A 164 -9.75 -62.08 -28.25
C LYS A 164 -10.52 -61.48 -27.07
N THR A 165 -11.61 -62.13 -26.69
CA THR A 165 -12.06 -62.08 -25.30
C THR A 165 -10.97 -62.75 -24.45
N ALA A 166 -10.59 -62.12 -23.33
CA ALA A 166 -9.52 -62.55 -22.45
C ALA A 166 -9.61 -64.04 -22.09
N MET A 167 -8.57 -64.81 -22.43
CA MET A 167 -8.30 -66.11 -21.82
C MET A 167 -7.92 -65.86 -20.36
N VAL A 168 -8.88 -66.03 -19.45
CA VAL A 168 -8.56 -66.44 -18.09
C VAL A 168 -8.05 -67.86 -18.23
N ASN A 169 -6.73 -68.05 -18.19
CA ASN A 169 -6.17 -69.39 -18.03
C ASN A 169 -6.45 -69.81 -16.59
N GLU A 170 -7.48 -70.65 -16.40
CA GLU A 170 -7.62 -71.45 -15.20
C GLU A 170 -6.35 -72.32 -15.09
N ILE A 171 -5.68 -72.27 -13.93
CA ILE A 171 -4.55 -73.14 -13.66
C ILE A 171 -5.17 -74.52 -13.39
N ASP A 172 -5.17 -75.39 -14.40
CA ASP A 172 -5.83 -76.71 -14.38
C ASP A 172 -5.29 -77.66 -13.30
N ASP A 173 -4.04 -77.45 -12.87
CA ASP A 173 -3.41 -78.28 -11.84
C ASP A 173 -3.50 -77.63 -10.45
N PRO A 174 -4.24 -78.23 -9.49
CA PRO A 174 -4.37 -77.69 -8.13
C PRO A 174 -3.03 -77.60 -7.39
N GLU A 175 -2.05 -78.45 -7.71
CA GLU A 175 -0.72 -78.40 -7.09
C GLU A 175 0.09 -77.19 -7.58
N GLU A 176 0.04 -76.89 -8.88
CA GLU A 176 0.67 -75.70 -9.45
C GLU A 176 0.03 -74.40 -8.94
N ALA A 177 -1.30 -74.35 -8.86
CA ALA A 177 -2.01 -73.20 -8.29
C ALA A 177 -1.60 -72.97 -6.82
N LEU A 178 -1.49 -74.04 -6.03
CA LEU A 178 -1.04 -73.97 -4.65
C LEU A 178 0.41 -73.49 -4.54
N ARG A 179 1.28 -73.92 -5.45
CA ARG A 179 2.69 -73.50 -5.48
C ARG A 179 2.81 -72.00 -5.77
N VAL A 180 2.14 -71.52 -6.82
CA VAL A 180 2.17 -70.11 -7.23
C VAL A 180 1.57 -69.21 -6.15
N THR A 181 0.46 -69.63 -5.53
CA THR A 181 -0.14 -68.88 -4.42
C THR A 181 0.75 -68.86 -3.18
N LYS A 182 1.43 -69.96 -2.84
CA LYS A 182 2.43 -69.98 -1.74
C LYS A 182 3.59 -69.04 -2.02
N GLU A 183 4.09 -68.99 -3.25
CA GLU A 183 5.17 -68.08 -3.65
C GLU A 183 4.73 -66.62 -3.55
N ALA A 184 3.54 -66.30 -4.09
CA ALA A 184 2.94 -64.97 -3.98
C ALA A 184 2.73 -64.56 -2.51
N LEU A 185 2.21 -65.46 -1.67
CA LEU A 185 2.01 -65.22 -0.24
C LEU A 185 3.34 -65.00 0.49
N ALA A 186 4.37 -65.79 0.17
CA ALA A 186 5.71 -65.61 0.73
C ALA A 186 6.31 -64.26 0.32
N MET A 187 6.10 -63.84 -0.93
CA MET A 187 6.51 -62.53 -1.42
C MET A 187 5.82 -61.41 -0.64
N VAL A 188 4.49 -61.47 -0.49
CA VAL A 188 3.71 -60.49 0.29
C VAL A 188 4.19 -60.44 1.74
N SER A 189 4.39 -61.59 2.37
CA SER A 189 4.91 -61.68 3.75
C SER A 189 6.30 -61.05 3.90
N SER A 190 7.19 -61.29 2.93
CA SER A 190 8.53 -60.67 2.92
C SER A 190 8.47 -59.15 2.81
N LYS A 191 7.60 -58.62 1.95
CA LYS A 191 7.38 -57.17 1.79
C LYS A 191 6.75 -56.54 3.03
N PHE A 192 5.82 -57.24 3.68
CA PHE A 192 5.17 -56.78 4.91
C PHE A 192 6.16 -56.70 6.08
N ARG A 193 7.03 -57.71 6.26
CA ARG A 193 8.09 -57.68 7.28
C ARG A 193 9.08 -56.54 7.04
N ALA A 194 9.52 -56.35 5.80
CA ALA A 194 10.40 -55.24 5.43
C ALA A 194 9.76 -53.88 5.74
N SER A 195 8.47 -53.72 5.44
CA SER A 195 7.70 -52.51 5.77
C SER A 195 7.64 -52.25 7.28
N GLN A 196 7.29 -53.26 8.09
CA GLN A 196 7.25 -53.10 9.55
C GLN A 196 8.62 -52.77 10.14
N GLN A 197 9.71 -53.32 9.60
CA GLN A 197 11.05 -53.00 10.05
C GLN A 197 11.42 -51.54 9.76
N SER A 198 11.11 -51.05 8.55
CA SER A 198 11.28 -49.63 8.21
C SER A 198 10.50 -48.74 9.17
N VAL A 199 9.24 -49.07 9.49
CA VAL A 199 8.43 -48.30 10.45
C VAL A 199 9.04 -48.34 11.85
N ARG A 200 9.46 -49.52 12.34
CA ARG A 200 10.10 -49.67 13.66
C ARG A 200 11.41 -48.90 13.79
N GLN A 201 12.24 -48.89 12.75
CA GLN A 201 13.50 -48.12 12.75
C GLN A 201 13.23 -46.61 12.85
N ASN A 202 12.28 -46.11 12.07
CA ASN A 202 11.90 -44.69 12.11
C ASN A 202 11.28 -44.30 13.46
N LEU A 203 10.42 -45.15 14.04
CA LEU A 203 9.83 -44.90 15.36
C LEU A 203 10.84 -45.01 16.51
N GLY A 204 11.77 -45.98 16.47
CA GLY A 204 12.81 -46.11 17.49
C GLY A 204 13.83 -44.96 17.47
N ALA A 205 14.06 -44.32 16.31
CA ALA A 205 14.84 -43.09 16.22
C ALA A 205 14.13 -41.90 16.92
N LEU A 206 12.79 -41.83 16.84
CA LEU A 206 12.00 -40.81 17.54
C LEU A 206 12.02 -41.01 19.07
N GLU A 207 11.97 -42.24 19.56
CA GLU A 207 12.06 -42.55 21.00
C GLU A 207 13.41 -42.11 21.58
N LYS A 208 14.52 -42.36 20.88
CA LYS A 208 15.86 -41.90 21.29
C LYS A 208 16.01 -40.36 21.24
N ALA A 209 15.34 -39.70 20.29
CA ALA A 209 15.35 -38.24 20.20
C ALA A 209 14.54 -37.56 21.31
N ALA A 210 13.58 -38.25 21.92
CA ALA A 210 12.73 -37.73 23.00
C ALA A 210 13.35 -37.80 24.41
N ILE A 211 14.65 -38.13 24.55
CA ILE A 211 15.36 -38.27 25.84
C ILE A 211 15.70 -36.90 26.49
N PHE A 212 15.36 -35.77 25.87
CA PHE A 212 15.40 -34.46 26.55
C PHE A 212 14.00 -34.04 27.00
N LYS A 213 13.59 -34.53 28.17
CA LYS A 213 12.59 -33.87 29.01
C LYS A 213 13.05 -33.86 30.46
#